data_AF-A0A1F8P265-F1
#
_entry.id   AF-A0A1F8P265-F1
#
_cell.length_a   1.000
_cell.length_b   1.000
_cell.length_c   1.000
_cell.angle_alpha   90.00
_cell.angle_beta   90.00
_cell.angle_gamma   90.00
#
_symmetry.space_group_name_H-M   'P 1'
#
loop_
_entity.id
_entity.type
_entity.pdbx_description
1 polymer ?
#
loop_
_entity_poly.entity_id
_entity_poly.type
_entity_poly.pdbx_seq_one_letter_code
_entity_poly.pdbx_strand_id
1 'polypeptide(L)'
;MPESDAAPGDRPEAYLQRVQEKINQLAEEFAAGTINRAQFQELFDHYRREKQTVKRWIEIAPESDAWKESTTEGKSVIIRAGHEARVLGYAIYENDSGMPLNTIGQFELEPELVVPMLSSYRAATREIFGAGMRSSEIEGGRWLCFVSGEFATLMALFSTSPASRQLESLEELHRLFERANRNFLSGGRVNPNDLVFPHAFFLGRNE
;
A
#
# COMPACT_ATOMS: atom_id res chain seq x y z
N MET A 1 12.09 -10.73 -28.19
CA MET A 1 11.16 -11.72 -27.60
C MET A 1 11.41 -11.72 -26.11
N PRO A 2 10.40 -11.83 -25.24
CA PRO A 2 10.65 -11.96 -23.81
C PRO A 2 11.50 -13.22 -23.57
N GLU A 3 12.52 -13.08 -22.73
CA GLU A 3 13.40 -14.20 -22.34
C GLU A 3 12.66 -15.16 -21.39
N SER A 4 13.10 -16.42 -21.39
CA SER A 4 12.59 -17.47 -20.52
C SER A 4 13.17 -17.30 -19.12
N ASP A 5 12.33 -17.39 -18.09
CA ASP A 5 12.78 -17.38 -16.68
C ASP A 5 13.46 -18.70 -16.26
N ALA A 6 13.45 -19.70 -17.15
CA ALA A 6 14.16 -20.96 -16.96
C ALA A 6 15.61 -20.85 -17.46
N ALA A 7 16.56 -21.30 -16.65
CA ALA A 7 17.97 -21.26 -17.02
C ALA A 7 18.31 -22.29 -18.12
N PRO A 8 19.38 -22.09 -18.92
CA PRO A 8 19.86 -23.12 -19.84
C PRO A 8 20.23 -24.39 -19.07
N GLY A 9 19.55 -25.50 -19.37
CA GLY A 9 19.73 -26.79 -18.69
C GLY A 9 18.85 -27.03 -17.45
N ASP A 10 17.93 -26.12 -17.13
CA ASP A 10 17.00 -26.35 -16.03
C ASP A 10 16.13 -27.59 -16.29
N ARG A 11 15.93 -28.37 -15.23
CA ARG A 11 14.95 -29.46 -15.23
C ARG A 11 13.57 -28.89 -14.87
N PRO A 12 12.49 -29.40 -15.49
CA PRO A 12 11.14 -28.91 -15.19
C PRO A 12 10.78 -28.99 -13.70
N GLU A 13 11.22 -30.05 -13.00
CA GLU A 13 10.95 -30.22 -11.56
C GLU A 13 11.65 -29.15 -10.72
N ALA A 14 12.90 -28.82 -11.07
CA ALA A 14 13.66 -27.77 -10.39
C ALA A 14 13.00 -26.41 -10.60
N TYR A 15 12.53 -26.11 -11.82
CA TYR A 15 11.77 -24.90 -12.10
C TYR A 15 10.46 -24.82 -11.29
N LEU A 16 9.67 -25.91 -11.27
CA LEU A 16 8.44 -25.97 -10.49
C LEU A 16 8.69 -25.78 -8.99
N GLN A 17 9.83 -26.26 -8.47
CA GLN A 17 10.26 -26.01 -7.11
C GLN A 17 10.58 -24.52 -6.88
N ARG A 18 11.33 -23.88 -7.79
CA ARG A 18 11.61 -22.42 -7.70
C ARG A 18 10.32 -21.59 -7.71
N VAL A 19 9.35 -21.93 -8.56
CA VAL A 19 8.03 -21.26 -8.55
C VAL A 19 7.30 -21.48 -7.23
N GLN A 20 7.40 -22.66 -6.63
CA GLN A 20 6.82 -22.92 -5.31
C GLN A 20 7.50 -22.09 -4.21
N GLU A 21 8.83 -21.96 -4.26
CA GLU A 21 9.59 -21.11 -3.34
C GLU A 21 9.18 -19.64 -3.48
N LYS A 22 9.00 -19.13 -4.72
CA LYS A 22 8.46 -17.79 -4.98
C LYS A 22 7.07 -17.59 -4.36
N ILE A 23 6.18 -18.59 -4.42
CA ILE A 23 4.85 -18.53 -3.79
C ILE A 23 4.95 -18.49 -2.26
N ASN A 24 5.86 -19.27 -1.67
CA ASN A 24 6.06 -19.27 -0.22
C ASN A 24 6.60 -17.91 0.25
N GLN A 25 7.61 -17.39 -0.46
CA GLN A 25 8.17 -16.06 -0.21
C GLN A 25 7.11 -14.96 -0.35
N LEU A 26 6.21 -15.07 -1.33
CA LEU A 26 5.10 -14.12 -1.52
C LEU A 26 4.18 -14.06 -0.29
N ALA A 27 3.91 -15.20 0.35
CA ALA A 27 3.14 -15.25 1.59
C ALA A 27 3.90 -14.61 2.76
N GLU A 28 5.21 -14.83 2.86
CA GLU A 28 6.07 -14.19 3.86
C GLU A 28 6.14 -12.68 3.68
N GLU A 29 6.28 -12.17 2.45
CA GLU A 29 6.28 -10.75 2.13
C GLU A 29 4.93 -10.08 2.49
N PHE A 30 3.81 -10.74 2.18
CA PHE A 30 2.50 -10.24 2.54
C PHE A 30 2.30 -10.23 4.06
N ALA A 31 2.69 -11.32 4.74
CA ALA A 31 2.63 -11.40 6.21
C ALA A 31 3.55 -10.36 6.88
N ALA A 32 4.71 -10.08 6.29
CA ALA A 32 5.65 -9.05 6.73
C ALA A 32 5.19 -7.62 6.40
N GLY A 33 4.08 -7.47 5.65
CA GLY A 33 3.51 -6.17 5.29
C GLY A 33 4.30 -5.40 4.23
N THR A 34 5.19 -6.06 3.47
CA THR A 34 6.02 -5.41 2.43
C THR A 34 5.30 -5.27 1.10
N ILE A 35 4.30 -6.10 0.85
CA ILE A 35 3.42 -6.01 -0.33
C ILE A 35 1.98 -5.84 0.10
N ASN A 36 1.19 -5.21 -0.76
CA ASN A 36 -0.24 -5.06 -0.53
C ASN A 36 -1.04 -6.28 -1.06
N ARG A 37 -2.36 -6.26 -0.79
CA ARG A 37 -3.27 -7.33 -1.21
C ARG A 37 -3.32 -7.50 -2.73
N ALA A 38 -3.34 -6.41 -3.49
CA ALA A 38 -3.41 -6.46 -4.95
C ALA A 38 -2.15 -7.11 -5.55
N GLN A 39 -0.97 -6.70 -5.08
CA GLN A 39 0.31 -7.32 -5.44
C GLN A 39 0.32 -8.82 -5.12
N PHE A 40 -0.14 -9.22 -3.92
CA PHE A 40 -0.21 -10.62 -3.53
C PHE A 40 -1.11 -11.43 -4.48
N GLN A 41 -2.34 -10.96 -4.73
CA GLN A 41 -3.31 -11.68 -5.57
C GLN A 41 -2.81 -11.87 -7.00
N GLU A 42 -2.31 -10.81 -7.63
CA GLU A 42 -1.85 -10.87 -9.01
C GLU A 42 -0.58 -11.70 -9.18
N LEU A 43 0.37 -11.61 -8.25
CA LEU A 43 1.58 -12.44 -8.25
C LEU A 43 1.24 -13.91 -8.01
N PHE A 44 0.35 -14.19 -7.07
CA PHE A 44 -0.09 -15.56 -6.80
C PHE A 44 -0.78 -16.19 -8.01
N ASP A 45 -1.69 -15.45 -8.65
CA ASP A 45 -2.39 -15.91 -9.85
C ASP A 45 -1.45 -16.06 -11.05
N HIS A 46 -0.45 -15.19 -11.19
CA HIS A 46 0.62 -15.35 -12.17
C HIS A 46 1.41 -16.65 -11.95
N TYR A 47 1.96 -16.87 -10.76
CA TYR A 47 2.76 -18.07 -10.46
C TYR A 47 1.94 -19.36 -10.53
N ARG A 48 0.66 -19.32 -10.12
CA ARG A 48 -0.24 -20.47 -10.24
C ARG A 48 -0.47 -20.84 -11.71
N ARG A 49 -0.72 -19.86 -12.59
CA ARG A 49 -0.90 -20.09 -14.04
C ARG A 49 0.37 -20.62 -14.69
N GLU A 50 1.53 -20.09 -14.31
CA GLU A 50 2.83 -20.54 -14.78
C GLU A 50 3.08 -22.00 -14.40
N LYS A 51 2.89 -22.35 -13.12
CA LYS A 51 2.98 -23.72 -12.61
C LYS A 51 2.06 -24.69 -13.34
N GLN A 52 0.81 -24.28 -13.61
CA GLN A 52 -0.16 -25.11 -14.34
C GLN A 52 0.26 -25.32 -15.80
N THR A 53 0.78 -24.28 -16.45
CA THR A 53 1.23 -24.33 -17.83
C THR A 53 2.43 -25.27 -17.98
N VAL A 54 3.44 -25.13 -17.11
CA VAL A 54 4.63 -25.99 -17.14
C VAL A 54 4.27 -27.45 -16.86
N LYS A 55 3.41 -27.73 -15.87
CA LYS A 55 2.93 -29.10 -15.59
C LYS A 55 2.28 -29.75 -16.81
N ARG A 56 1.41 -29.00 -17.50
CA ARG A 56 0.74 -29.50 -18.71
C ARG A 56 1.74 -29.83 -19.82
N TRP A 57 2.78 -29.02 -19.98
CA TRP A 57 3.83 -29.30 -20.97
C TRP A 57 4.63 -30.55 -20.64
N ILE A 58 4.99 -30.77 -19.36
CA ILE A 58 5.67 -31.99 -18.92
C ILE A 58 4.81 -33.23 -19.20
N GLU A 59 3.50 -33.15 -18.97
CA GLU A 59 2.57 -34.26 -19.25
C GLU A 59 2.46 -34.59 -20.74
N ILE A 60 2.50 -33.58 -21.62
CA ILE A 60 2.32 -33.74 -23.07
C ILE A 60 3.64 -34.13 -23.77
N ALA A 61 4.77 -33.55 -23.34
CA ALA A 61 6.06 -33.70 -24.01
C ALA A 61 7.23 -33.74 -22.98
N PRO A 62 7.39 -34.84 -22.24
CA PRO A 62 8.32 -34.94 -21.10
C PRO A 62 9.80 -34.81 -21.49
N GLU A 63 10.18 -35.17 -22.72
CA GLU A 63 11.56 -35.08 -23.21
C GLU A 63 11.86 -33.76 -23.96
N SER A 64 10.89 -32.87 -24.06
CA SER A 64 11.00 -31.61 -24.79
C SER A 64 11.28 -30.43 -23.87
N ASP A 65 12.15 -29.53 -24.32
CA ASP A 65 12.41 -28.24 -23.67
C ASP A 65 11.34 -27.17 -23.99
N ALA A 66 10.28 -27.52 -24.73
CA ALA A 66 9.20 -26.60 -25.12
C ALA A 66 8.50 -25.91 -23.94
N TRP A 67 8.54 -26.51 -22.73
CA TRP A 67 7.99 -25.89 -21.53
C TRP A 67 8.70 -24.57 -21.16
N LYS A 68 9.98 -24.39 -21.54
CA LYS A 68 10.75 -23.18 -21.23
C LYS A 68 10.18 -21.95 -21.93
N GLU A 69 9.69 -22.10 -23.15
CA GLU A 69 9.02 -21.02 -23.90
C GLU A 69 7.72 -20.53 -23.24
N SER A 70 7.14 -21.34 -22.35
CA SER A 70 5.91 -20.97 -21.62
C SER A 70 6.17 -20.12 -20.37
N THR A 71 7.44 -19.98 -19.97
CA THR A 71 7.88 -19.15 -18.86
C THR A 71 8.15 -17.73 -19.36
N THR A 72 7.77 -16.70 -18.61
CA THR A 72 8.00 -15.31 -19.04
C THR A 72 8.76 -14.54 -17.97
N GLU A 73 9.98 -14.14 -18.29
CA GLU A 73 10.78 -13.29 -17.40
C GLU A 73 10.17 -11.89 -17.25
N GLY A 74 10.42 -11.25 -16.10
CA GLY A 74 10.07 -9.84 -15.85
C GLY A 74 8.59 -9.55 -15.56
N LYS A 75 7.66 -10.49 -15.79
CA LYS A 75 6.23 -10.30 -15.49
C LYS A 75 5.98 -9.99 -14.01
N SER A 76 6.66 -10.69 -13.10
CA SER A 76 6.53 -10.45 -11.66
C SER A 76 6.97 -9.04 -11.26
N VAL A 77 8.04 -8.50 -11.88
CA VAL A 77 8.52 -7.13 -11.65
C VAL A 77 7.48 -6.10 -12.11
N ILE A 78 6.91 -6.32 -13.31
CA ILE A 78 5.86 -5.46 -13.86
C ILE A 78 4.62 -5.47 -12.96
N ILE A 79 4.19 -6.65 -12.50
CA ILE A 79 3.05 -6.79 -11.57
C ILE A 79 3.34 -6.03 -10.27
N ARG A 80 4.54 -6.19 -9.68
CA ARG A 80 4.92 -5.48 -8.46
C ARG A 80 4.83 -3.96 -8.63
N ALA A 81 5.43 -3.43 -9.69
CA ALA A 81 5.45 -1.99 -9.96
C ALA A 81 4.06 -1.43 -10.31
N GLY A 82 3.24 -2.19 -11.04
CA GLY A 82 1.90 -1.78 -11.45
C GLY A 82 0.89 -1.71 -10.31
N HIS A 83 1.07 -2.54 -9.29
CA HIS A 83 0.16 -2.61 -8.13
C HIS A 83 0.73 -1.97 -6.86
N GLU A 84 1.90 -1.34 -6.93
CA GLU A 84 2.46 -0.61 -5.80
C GLU A 84 1.58 0.59 -5.43
N ALA A 85 1.23 0.70 -4.15
CA ALA A 85 0.46 1.82 -3.65
C ALA A 85 1.34 3.06 -3.53
N ARG A 86 0.92 4.13 -4.18
CA ARG A 86 1.57 5.44 -4.14
C ARG A 86 0.70 6.39 -3.35
N VAL A 87 1.32 7.20 -2.50
CA VAL A 87 0.63 8.30 -1.84
C VAL A 87 0.37 9.39 -2.87
N LEU A 88 -0.90 9.75 -3.05
CA LEU A 88 -1.34 10.83 -3.94
C LEU A 88 -1.34 12.17 -3.20
N GLY A 89 -1.80 12.18 -1.94
CA GLY A 89 -1.81 13.37 -1.11
C GLY A 89 -2.23 13.11 0.33
N TYR A 90 -2.10 14.14 1.14
CA TYR A 90 -2.49 14.19 2.54
C TYR A 90 -3.36 15.39 2.83
N ALA A 91 -4.28 15.25 3.78
CA ALA A 91 -4.97 16.35 4.42
C ALA A 91 -4.95 16.15 5.94
N ILE A 92 -4.65 17.20 6.70
CA ILE A 92 -4.55 17.16 8.15
C ILE A 92 -5.62 18.09 8.70
N TYR A 93 -6.41 17.60 9.64
CA TYR A 93 -7.51 18.34 10.26
C TYR A 93 -7.30 18.43 11.77
N GLU A 94 -7.59 19.59 12.36
CA GLU A 94 -7.65 19.74 13.81
C GLU A 94 -8.83 18.94 14.38
N ASN A 95 -8.62 18.26 15.51
CA ASN A 95 -9.66 17.45 16.15
C ASN A 95 -10.77 18.31 16.75
N ASP A 96 -10.41 19.39 17.44
CA ASP A 96 -11.37 20.22 18.18
C ASP A 96 -12.27 21.05 17.27
N SER A 97 -11.69 21.78 16.31
CA SER A 97 -12.47 22.64 15.42
C SER A 97 -12.99 21.92 14.17
N GLY A 98 -12.36 20.81 13.77
CA GLY A 98 -12.60 20.16 12.48
C GLY A 98 -12.04 20.93 11.28
N MET A 99 -11.32 22.03 11.50
CA MET A 99 -10.76 22.85 10.42
C MET A 99 -9.53 22.19 9.79
N PRO A 100 -9.33 22.35 8.46
CA PRO A 100 -8.12 21.89 7.80
C PRO A 100 -6.90 22.68 8.30
N LEU A 101 -5.87 21.96 8.72
CA LEU A 101 -4.56 22.52 9.07
C LEU A 101 -3.66 22.61 7.84
N ASN A 102 -3.62 21.57 7.00
CA ASN A 102 -2.80 21.57 5.80
C ASN A 102 -3.26 20.50 4.80
N THR A 103 -3.01 20.75 3.51
CA THR A 103 -3.20 19.79 2.42
C THR A 103 -1.95 19.75 1.57
N ILE A 104 -1.42 18.56 1.31
CA ILE A 104 -0.15 18.36 0.59
C ILE A 104 -0.34 17.32 -0.51
N GLY A 105 0.15 17.62 -1.72
CA GLY A 105 -0.01 16.74 -2.88
C GLY A 105 -1.40 16.84 -3.51
N GLN A 106 -1.77 15.81 -4.28
CA GLN A 106 -3.06 15.70 -4.97
C GLN A 106 -4.10 15.05 -4.06
N PHE A 107 -4.61 15.84 -3.11
CA PHE A 107 -5.73 15.43 -2.26
C PHE A 107 -7.03 16.04 -2.81
N GLU A 108 -7.52 15.47 -3.91
CA GLU A 108 -8.69 15.96 -4.66
C GLU A 108 -9.97 15.27 -4.16
N LEU A 109 -10.28 15.41 -2.87
CA LEU A 109 -11.55 15.00 -2.31
C LEU A 109 -12.33 16.23 -1.87
N GLU A 110 -13.56 16.35 -2.35
CA GLU A 110 -14.45 17.46 -2.04
C GLU A 110 -14.74 17.50 -0.52
N PRO A 111 -14.65 18.67 0.15
CA PRO A 111 -14.90 18.80 1.58
C PRO A 111 -16.23 18.21 2.04
N GLU A 112 -17.27 18.27 1.20
CA GLU A 112 -18.60 17.74 1.46
C GLU A 112 -18.61 16.21 1.61
N LEU A 113 -17.65 15.51 1.01
CA LEU A 113 -17.45 14.06 1.19
C LEU A 113 -16.58 13.78 2.41
N VAL A 114 -15.55 14.61 2.62
CA VAL A 114 -14.54 14.40 3.66
C VAL A 114 -15.07 14.64 5.06
N VAL A 115 -15.80 15.72 5.28
CA VAL A 115 -16.26 16.13 6.62
C VAL A 115 -17.20 15.10 7.27
N PRO A 116 -18.21 14.55 6.56
CA PRO A 116 -19.05 13.48 7.11
C PRO A 116 -18.25 12.22 7.43
N MET A 117 -17.34 11.79 6.54
CA MET A 117 -16.49 10.61 6.76
C MET A 117 -15.61 10.77 8.01
N LEU A 118 -15.00 11.95 8.17
CA LEU A 118 -14.18 12.29 9.32
C LEU A 118 -15.00 12.27 10.62
N SER A 119 -16.24 12.78 10.57
CA SER A 119 -17.15 12.80 11.71
C SER A 119 -17.56 11.38 12.13
N SER A 120 -17.94 10.53 11.16
CA SER A 120 -18.25 9.11 11.41
C SER A 120 -17.04 8.35 11.95
N TYR A 121 -15.85 8.63 11.42
CA TYR A 121 -14.61 8.04 11.90
C TYR A 121 -14.31 8.42 13.37
N ARG A 122 -14.41 9.71 13.71
CA ARG A 122 -14.21 10.21 15.09
C ARG A 122 -15.25 9.69 16.08
N ALA A 123 -16.49 9.48 15.64
CA ALA A 123 -17.50 8.85 16.48
C ALA A 123 -17.11 7.40 16.80
N ALA A 124 -16.74 6.62 15.78
CA ALA A 124 -16.44 5.21 15.95
C ALA A 124 -15.11 4.93 16.69
N THR A 125 -14.13 5.85 16.62
CA THR A 125 -12.87 5.77 17.38
C THR A 125 -13.01 6.20 18.84
N ARG A 126 -14.03 6.98 19.20
CA ARG A 126 -14.35 7.27 20.62
C ARG A 126 -15.05 6.12 21.32
N GLU A 127 -15.85 5.34 20.58
CA GLU A 127 -16.58 4.19 21.13
C GLU A 127 -15.70 2.96 21.33
N ILE A 128 -14.74 2.74 20.43
CA ILE A 128 -13.75 1.68 20.54
C ILE A 128 -12.51 2.33 21.16
N PHE A 129 -12.19 2.05 22.42
CA PHE A 129 -10.99 2.55 23.12
C PHE A 129 -9.69 2.17 22.36
N GLY A 130 -9.39 2.88 21.28
CA GLY A 130 -8.33 2.53 20.36
C GLY A 130 -8.21 3.60 19.29
N ALA A 131 -7.18 4.43 19.44
CA ALA A 131 -6.57 5.18 18.35
C ALA A 131 -6.18 4.15 17.28
N GLY A 132 -7.08 3.96 16.31
CA GLY A 132 -6.97 2.93 15.31
C GLY A 132 -6.98 3.58 13.95
N MET A 133 -5.91 3.38 13.20
CA MET A 133 -5.91 3.69 11.78
C MET A 133 -7.04 2.91 11.10
N ARG A 134 -7.87 3.62 10.32
CA ARG A 134 -8.86 2.98 9.45
C ARG A 134 -8.53 3.29 8.01
N SER A 135 -8.86 2.35 7.13
CA SER A 135 -8.69 2.57 5.72
C SER A 135 -9.80 1.88 4.93
N SER A 136 -10.17 2.47 3.79
CA SER A 136 -11.24 1.96 2.94
C SER A 136 -10.98 2.31 1.48
N GLU A 137 -11.44 1.45 0.59
CA GLU A 137 -11.52 1.76 -0.83
C GLU A 137 -12.52 2.90 -1.08
N ILE A 138 -12.20 3.77 -2.02
CA ILE A 138 -13.08 4.82 -2.53
C ILE A 138 -13.18 4.72 -4.06
N GLU A 139 -13.94 5.63 -4.66
CA GLU A 139 -14.13 5.66 -6.12
C GLU A 139 -12.81 5.67 -6.90
N GLY A 140 -12.78 4.86 -7.97
CA GLY A 140 -11.63 4.73 -8.87
C GLY A 140 -10.54 3.78 -8.37
N GLY A 141 -10.83 2.91 -7.38
CA GLY A 141 -9.85 1.96 -6.82
C GLY A 141 -8.78 2.61 -5.95
N ARG A 142 -8.93 3.91 -5.65
CA ARG A 142 -8.09 4.65 -4.71
C ARG A 142 -8.42 4.23 -3.29
N TRP A 143 -7.48 4.47 -2.39
CA TRP A 143 -7.61 4.04 -0.99
C TRP A 143 -7.44 5.21 -0.05
N LEU A 144 -8.41 5.43 0.84
CA LEU A 144 -8.38 6.52 1.82
C LEU A 144 -8.06 5.94 3.19
N CYS A 145 -7.03 6.49 3.84
CA CYS A 145 -6.60 6.12 5.18
C CYS A 145 -6.81 7.29 6.14
N PHE A 146 -7.24 6.97 7.36
CA PHE A 146 -7.44 7.89 8.46
C PHE A 146 -6.53 7.46 9.60
N VAL A 147 -5.73 8.39 10.11
CA VAL A 147 -4.89 8.21 11.29
C VAL A 147 -5.31 9.27 12.31
N SER A 148 -6.03 8.84 13.35
CA SER A 148 -6.35 9.72 14.49
C SER A 148 -5.14 9.84 15.40
N GLY A 149 -4.76 11.08 15.72
CA GLY A 149 -3.91 11.41 16.85
C GLY A 149 -4.71 12.05 17.98
N GLU A 150 -4.01 12.62 18.95
CA GLU A 150 -4.56 13.31 20.11
C GLU A 150 -5.19 14.65 19.69
N PHE A 151 -4.50 15.43 18.85
CA PHE A 151 -4.87 16.80 18.51
C PHE A 151 -5.35 16.97 17.07
N ALA A 152 -4.93 16.08 16.17
CA ALA A 152 -5.23 16.15 14.76
C ALA A 152 -5.54 14.77 14.17
N THR A 153 -6.23 14.78 13.04
CA THR A 153 -6.46 13.60 12.21
C THR A 153 -5.77 13.79 10.88
N LEU A 154 -4.94 12.82 10.47
CA LEU A 154 -4.36 12.74 9.13
C LEU A 154 -5.25 11.88 8.24
N MET A 155 -5.51 12.38 7.04
CA MET A 155 -6.13 11.66 5.95
C MET A 155 -5.09 11.49 4.84
N ALA A 156 -4.89 10.26 4.38
CA ALA A 156 -3.96 9.93 3.31
C ALA A 156 -4.67 9.24 2.16
N LEU A 157 -4.49 9.76 0.95
CA LEU A 157 -5.04 9.19 -0.27
C LEU A 157 -3.95 8.40 -1.00
N PHE A 158 -4.22 7.14 -1.29
CA PHE A 158 -3.35 6.25 -2.04
C PHE A 158 -3.96 5.87 -3.41
N SER A 159 -3.10 5.55 -4.37
CA SER A 159 -3.50 5.05 -5.69
C SER A 159 -4.21 3.70 -5.66
N THR A 160 -3.91 2.86 -4.67
CA THR A 160 -4.53 1.55 -4.41
C THR A 160 -4.32 1.16 -2.94
N SER A 161 -4.74 -0.04 -2.53
CA SER A 161 -4.59 -0.50 -1.14
C SER A 161 -3.10 -0.47 -0.73
N PRO A 162 -2.71 0.23 0.34
CA PRO A 162 -1.33 0.26 0.81
C PRO A 162 -0.92 -1.05 1.50
N ALA A 163 0.38 -1.31 1.54
CA ALA A 163 0.95 -2.39 2.34
C ALA A 163 0.97 -2.00 3.83
N SER A 164 0.93 -2.98 4.74
CA SER A 164 0.87 -2.72 6.19
C SER A 164 2.04 -1.86 6.69
N ARG A 165 3.25 -2.03 6.15
CA ARG A 165 4.39 -1.17 6.52
C ARG A 165 4.23 0.28 6.09
N GLN A 166 3.59 0.53 4.95
CA GLN A 166 3.32 1.91 4.50
C GLN A 166 2.34 2.59 5.45
N LEU A 167 1.36 1.84 5.93
CA LEU A 167 0.38 2.27 6.91
C LEU A 167 1.00 2.54 8.29
N GLU A 168 1.88 1.65 8.77
CA GLU A 168 2.65 1.85 10.01
C GLU A 168 3.53 3.11 9.91
N SER A 169 4.22 3.29 8.78
CA SER A 169 5.04 4.49 8.52
C SER A 169 4.21 5.77 8.54
N LEU A 170 2.98 5.72 8.01
CA LEU A 170 2.05 6.84 8.03
C LEU A 170 1.62 7.19 9.45
N GLU A 171 1.37 6.20 10.29
CA GLU A 171 1.02 6.39 11.69
C GLU A 171 2.18 7.01 12.48
N GLU A 172 3.40 6.52 12.29
CA GLU A 172 4.61 7.07 12.90
C GLU A 172 4.84 8.54 12.50
N LEU A 173 4.63 8.84 11.21
CA LEU A 173 4.75 10.19 10.67
C LEU A 173 3.73 11.15 11.31
N HIS A 174 2.47 10.71 11.48
CA HIS A 174 1.45 11.52 12.13
C HIS A 174 1.77 11.77 13.61
N ARG A 175 2.21 10.74 14.34
CA ARG A 175 2.66 10.88 15.73
C ARG A 175 3.85 11.83 15.86
N LEU A 176 4.77 11.80 14.90
CA LEU A 176 5.89 12.74 14.85
C LEU A 176 5.42 14.18 14.65
N PHE A 177 4.47 14.40 13.74
CA PHE A 177 3.85 15.71 13.53
C PHE A 177 3.22 16.24 14.82
N GLU A 178 2.40 15.46 15.52
CA GLU A 178 1.78 15.93 16.75
C GLU A 178 2.80 16.23 17.84
N ARG A 179 3.82 15.36 17.99
CA ARG A 179 4.88 15.58 18.97
C ARG A 179 5.68 16.86 18.68
N ALA A 180 6.01 17.12 17.42
CA ALA A 180 6.74 18.32 17.02
C ALA A 180 5.95 19.61 17.28
N ASN A 181 4.62 19.54 17.15
CA ASN A 181 3.73 20.69 17.24
C ASN A 181 2.93 20.78 18.54
N ARG A 182 3.19 19.90 19.51
CA ARG A 182 2.37 19.73 20.72
C ARG A 182 2.01 21.05 21.40
N ASN A 183 2.98 21.95 21.58
CA ASN A 183 2.76 23.23 22.27
C ASN A 183 1.77 24.14 21.53
N PHE A 184 1.75 24.11 20.20
CA PHE A 184 0.81 24.87 19.39
C PHE A 184 -0.55 24.18 19.33
N LEU A 185 -0.55 22.85 19.18
CA LEU A 185 -1.75 22.03 19.06
C LEU A 185 -2.56 21.92 20.36
N SER A 186 -1.91 21.99 21.52
CA SER A 186 -2.59 22.02 22.82
C SER A 186 -3.15 23.40 23.17
N GLY A 187 -2.82 24.43 22.39
CA GLY A 187 -3.31 25.79 22.58
C GLY A 187 -4.69 25.97 21.96
N GLY A 188 -5.56 26.77 22.56
CA GLY A 188 -6.98 26.83 22.16
C GLY A 188 -7.27 27.30 20.72
N ARG A 189 -6.37 28.07 20.08
CA ARG A 189 -6.51 28.46 18.67
C ARG A 189 -5.24 28.12 17.91
N VAL A 190 -5.31 27.10 17.06
CA VAL A 190 -4.19 26.68 16.22
C VAL A 190 -4.09 27.59 14.99
N ASN A 191 -2.89 28.13 14.75
CA ASN A 191 -2.53 28.82 13.51
C ASN A 191 -1.65 27.89 12.67
N PRO A 192 -2.12 27.42 11.50
CA PRO A 192 -1.37 26.47 10.67
C PRO A 192 0.04 26.93 10.25
N ASN A 193 0.27 28.24 10.13
CA ASN A 193 1.57 28.78 9.74
C ASN A 193 2.67 28.60 10.79
N ASP A 194 2.28 28.32 12.03
CA ASP A 194 3.22 28.08 13.13
C ASP A 194 3.60 26.59 13.28
N LEU A 195 2.98 25.72 12.46
CA LEU A 195 3.16 24.27 12.53
C LEU A 195 4.25 23.78 11.56
N VAL A 196 5.00 22.76 11.99
CA VAL A 196 5.97 22.03 11.18
C VAL A 196 5.32 20.77 10.61
N PHE A 197 5.40 20.58 9.29
CA PHE A 197 4.79 19.45 8.60
C PHE A 197 5.86 18.50 8.01
N PRO A 198 6.24 17.40 8.70
CA PRO A 198 7.24 16.46 8.19
C PRO A 198 6.76 15.70 6.94
N HIS A 199 5.45 15.66 6.70
CA HIS A 199 4.79 15.00 5.58
C HIS A 199 5.27 15.45 4.19
N ALA A 200 5.73 16.71 4.06
CA ALA A 200 6.25 17.24 2.81
C ALA A 200 7.49 16.47 2.30
N PHE A 201 8.32 15.95 3.21
CA PHE A 201 9.49 15.15 2.84
C PHE A 201 9.13 13.71 2.40
N PHE A 202 7.94 13.24 2.78
CA PHE A 202 7.48 11.88 2.48
C PHE A 202 6.80 11.76 1.11
N LEU A 203 6.22 12.84 0.57
CA LEU A 203 5.68 12.87 -0.80
C LEU A 203 6.78 12.98 -1.87
N GLY A 204 7.99 13.43 -1.48
CA GLY A 204 9.10 13.73 -2.39
C GLY A 204 10.21 12.68 -2.49
N ARG A 205 10.13 11.55 -1.78
CA ARG A 205 11.09 10.43 -1.93
C ARG A 205 10.55 9.37 -2.87
N ASN A 206 10.38 9.77 -4.13
CA ASN A 206 10.35 8.88 -5.28
C ASN A 206 11.31 9.48 -6.32
N GLU A 207 12.61 9.50 -5.98
CA GLU A 207 13.70 9.63 -6.95
C GLU A 207 14.50 8.33 -6.95
#